data_AF-A0A3D0III5-F1
#
_entry.id   AF-A0A3D0III5-F1
#
_cell.length_a   1.000
_cell.length_b   1.000
_cell.length_c   1.000
_cell.angle_alpha   90.00
_cell.angle_beta   90.00
_cell.angle_gamma   90.00
#
_symmetry.space_group_name_H-M   'P 1'
#
loop_
_entity.id
_entity.type
_entity.pdbx_description
1 polymer ?
#
loop_
_entity_poly.entity_id
_entity_poly.type
_entity_poly.pdbx_seq_one_letter_code
_entity_poly.pdbx_strand_id
1 'polypeptide(L)'
;MYGRIYMSENENACKKSLKRWPENCIWPEPIREGYGDDWDPDEVCLLDLDQETEELLEIKEYMDELVSCGRLLEDYRLNPDYEESACEDDEDEEEEFFPEKGSDYWEDGFDYEAWEMDLIDHVNELKIGCCDAENDPVAVIREITGYSFINENLLRQAHTRSAFAAEYGLSGCSEELEFYGDMVLNTVVTRELFKRFTDPYIESTDTPYRSKYGEGDLSKLRASFVNKDYLSERSITLGLDKYILYGTDENPTNSAREDALEALIGAVAVDSAWNWKVLEDVVDRLLQLQLDDPDAILQTSFYEQLNTWHQKHFGRIPKYEIMRDYRVAGSSAGGWAGRESFSCVLTYSLPENDLGIRTEQVVRVSSEPTRSRARESAASQAVQFIMSRGLWLRLADSGIAPVLEEAVGQLQELHQKKYVEVPKYEYADVGDSWHCICVCGPFLGSGFGASKVKAKKQAAFAVLGKMFATPRTSGTSKEEIGHGSERV
;
A
#
# COMPACT_ATOMS: atom_id res chain seq x y z
N MET A 1 -49.17 32.87 3.15
CA MET A 1 -48.09 32.72 4.15
C MET A 1 -47.29 31.52 3.72
N TYR A 2 -45.99 31.71 3.44
CA TYR A 2 -44.87 30.74 3.43
C TYR A 2 -45.11 29.33 2.82
N GLY A 3 -44.43 28.88 1.77
CA GLY A 3 -43.29 29.44 1.05
C GLY A 3 -43.03 28.67 -0.26
N ARG A 4 -42.73 29.42 -1.32
CA ARG A 4 -42.18 28.89 -2.57
C ARG A 4 -40.85 28.19 -2.27
N ILE A 5 -40.74 26.90 -2.56
CA ILE A 5 -39.43 26.31 -2.83
C ILE A 5 -39.05 26.83 -4.21
N TYR A 6 -38.32 27.95 -4.20
CA TYR A 6 -37.51 28.34 -5.34
C TYR A 6 -36.55 27.16 -5.58
N MET A 7 -36.75 26.42 -6.68
CA MET A 7 -35.61 25.86 -7.37
C MET A 7 -34.72 27.05 -7.68
N SER A 8 -33.65 27.20 -6.90
CA SER A 8 -32.70 28.27 -7.12
C SER A 8 -32.23 28.13 -8.56
N GLU A 9 -32.57 29.13 -9.36
CA GLU A 9 -31.88 29.48 -10.59
C GLU A 9 -30.37 29.45 -10.29
N ASN A 10 -29.75 28.31 -10.55
CA ASN A 10 -28.32 28.19 -10.72
C ASN A 10 -28.02 27.67 -12.13
N GLU A 11 -28.89 28.01 -13.09
CA GLU A 11 -28.64 27.94 -14.54
C GLU A 11 -27.50 28.88 -15.00
N ASN A 12 -26.79 29.54 -14.08
CA ASN A 12 -25.62 30.37 -14.37
C ASN A 12 -24.36 30.01 -13.56
N ALA A 13 -24.32 28.86 -12.88
CA ALA A 13 -23.09 28.37 -12.28
C ALA A 13 -22.25 27.58 -13.29
N CYS A 14 -21.46 28.32 -14.08
CA CYS A 14 -20.32 27.81 -14.85
C CYS A 14 -20.66 26.85 -16.01
N LYS A 15 -21.17 27.39 -17.13
CA LYS A 15 -20.85 26.85 -18.46
C LYS A 15 -19.34 27.04 -18.72
N LYS A 16 -18.49 26.29 -18.02
CA LYS A 16 -17.16 25.97 -18.55
C LYS A 16 -17.44 25.24 -19.86
N SER A 17 -16.98 25.81 -20.96
CA SER A 17 -16.87 25.12 -22.24
C SER A 17 -16.22 23.76 -21.99
N LEU A 18 -17.02 22.69 -21.88
CA LEU A 18 -16.52 21.33 -21.74
C LEU A 18 -15.62 21.05 -22.94
N LYS A 19 -14.43 20.52 -22.68
CA LYS A 19 -13.53 20.17 -23.79
C LYS A 19 -14.09 18.97 -24.53
N ARG A 20 -13.89 18.95 -25.85
CA ARG A 20 -14.15 17.75 -26.67
C ARG A 20 -13.24 16.62 -26.22
N TRP A 21 -13.73 15.38 -26.26
CA TRP A 21 -12.95 14.20 -25.91
C TRP A 21 -11.62 14.16 -26.71
N PRO A 22 -10.50 13.74 -26.11
CA PRO A 22 -9.23 13.72 -26.82
C PRO A 22 -9.27 12.70 -27.97
N GLU A 23 -8.90 13.12 -29.19
CA GLU A 23 -8.90 12.24 -30.38
C GLU A 23 -8.01 10.99 -30.23
N ASN A 24 -6.94 11.08 -29.44
CA ASN A 24 -6.01 9.98 -29.16
C ASN A 24 -6.15 9.42 -27.74
N CYS A 25 -7.34 9.57 -27.12
CA CYS A 25 -7.59 8.98 -25.81
C CYS A 25 -7.58 7.45 -25.92
N ILE A 26 -6.85 6.79 -25.02
CA ILE A 26 -6.81 5.32 -24.95
C ILE A 26 -8.19 4.77 -24.58
N TRP A 27 -8.92 5.50 -23.73
CA TRP A 27 -10.28 5.17 -23.36
C TRP A 27 -11.27 5.82 -24.34
N PRO A 28 -12.25 5.08 -24.89
CA PRO A 28 -13.31 5.64 -25.69
C PRO A 28 -14.17 6.60 -24.87
N GLU A 29 -14.78 7.54 -25.58
CA GLU A 29 -15.69 8.53 -25.01
C GLU A 29 -16.86 7.80 -24.31
N PRO A 30 -17.17 8.14 -23.05
CA PRO A 30 -18.37 7.64 -22.40
C PRO A 30 -19.60 8.04 -23.19
N ILE A 31 -20.55 7.10 -23.32
CA ILE A 31 -21.88 7.41 -23.82
C ILE A 31 -22.53 8.36 -22.80
N ARG A 32 -22.83 9.58 -23.22
CA ARG A 32 -23.53 10.57 -22.40
C ARG A 32 -25.03 10.34 -22.56
N GLU A 33 -25.69 9.74 -21.57
CA GLU A 33 -27.14 9.81 -21.50
C GLU A 33 -27.57 11.29 -21.49
N GLY A 34 -28.38 11.68 -22.48
CA GLY A 34 -28.91 13.05 -22.63
C GLY A 34 -28.21 13.95 -23.66
N TYR A 35 -27.15 13.47 -24.32
CA TYR A 35 -26.67 14.04 -25.59
C TYR A 35 -26.45 12.89 -26.58
N GLY A 36 -27.55 12.23 -26.95
CA GLY A 36 -27.58 11.60 -28.26
C GLY A 36 -27.26 12.68 -29.31
N ASP A 37 -26.55 12.28 -30.36
CA ASP A 37 -26.75 12.88 -31.67
C ASP A 37 -28.23 13.23 -31.83
N ASP A 38 -28.52 14.45 -32.31
CA ASP A 38 -29.85 14.99 -32.55
C ASP A 38 -30.89 13.86 -32.66
N TRP A 39 -31.55 13.57 -31.54
CA TRP A 39 -32.67 12.65 -31.56
C TRP A 39 -33.77 13.45 -32.22
N ASP A 40 -33.78 13.42 -33.54
CA ASP A 40 -34.86 13.94 -34.35
C ASP A 40 -35.98 12.88 -34.27
N PRO A 41 -37.09 13.17 -33.59
CA PRO A 41 -38.24 12.26 -33.59
C PRO A 41 -38.75 11.96 -35.01
N ASP A 42 -38.36 12.72 -36.04
CA ASP A 42 -38.66 12.48 -37.44
C ASP A 42 -37.62 11.56 -38.16
N GLU A 43 -36.46 11.25 -37.57
CA GLU A 43 -35.45 10.32 -38.13
C GLU A 43 -35.61 8.88 -37.64
N VAL A 44 -36.50 8.62 -36.68
CA VAL A 44 -36.99 7.25 -36.46
C VAL A 44 -37.86 6.90 -37.66
N CYS A 45 -37.30 6.13 -38.59
CA CYS A 45 -38.06 5.50 -39.65
C CYS A 45 -38.98 4.43 -39.02
N LEU A 46 -40.10 4.88 -38.42
CA LEU A 46 -41.19 4.09 -37.86
C LEU A 46 -41.95 3.26 -38.94
N LEU A 47 -41.36 3.11 -40.12
CA LEU A 47 -41.91 2.37 -41.24
C LEU A 47 -41.44 0.91 -41.30
N ASP A 48 -40.53 0.49 -40.40
CA ASP A 48 -40.09 -0.91 -40.26
C ASP A 48 -40.61 -1.57 -38.95
N LEU A 49 -41.65 -1.01 -38.31
CA LEU A 49 -42.35 -1.60 -37.16
C LEU A 49 -43.62 -2.37 -37.56
N ASP A 50 -43.66 -2.91 -38.77
CA ASP A 50 -44.79 -3.70 -39.28
C ASP A 50 -44.76 -5.18 -38.85
N GLN A 51 -43.79 -5.60 -38.02
CA GLN A 51 -43.69 -6.97 -37.49
C GLN A 51 -44.27 -7.20 -36.07
N GLU A 52 -44.34 -6.18 -35.20
CA GLU A 52 -44.90 -6.35 -33.83
C GLU A 52 -46.42 -6.52 -33.81
N THR A 53 -47.12 -6.17 -34.90
CA THR A 53 -48.58 -6.37 -34.97
C THR A 53 -48.96 -7.83 -35.24
N GLU A 54 -48.07 -8.61 -35.87
CA GLU A 54 -48.25 -10.08 -36.02
C GLU A 54 -48.04 -10.79 -34.68
N GLU A 55 -47.08 -10.36 -33.87
CA GLU A 55 -46.81 -10.94 -32.54
C GLU A 55 -48.00 -10.76 -31.58
N LEU A 56 -48.69 -9.61 -31.61
CA LEU A 56 -49.88 -9.37 -30.78
C LEU A 56 -51.07 -10.25 -31.18
N LEU A 57 -51.20 -10.60 -32.45
CA LEU A 57 -52.21 -11.53 -32.97
C LEU A 57 -51.89 -12.97 -32.57
N GLU A 58 -50.62 -13.37 -32.65
CA GLU A 58 -50.15 -14.69 -32.21
C GLU A 58 -50.31 -14.87 -30.69
N ILE A 59 -50.03 -13.83 -29.91
CA ILE A 59 -50.24 -13.82 -28.45
C ILE A 59 -51.74 -13.96 -28.13
N LYS A 60 -52.61 -13.28 -28.87
CA LYS A 60 -54.07 -13.41 -28.68
C LYS A 60 -54.58 -14.80 -29.04
N GLU A 61 -54.14 -15.37 -30.17
CA GLU A 61 -54.52 -16.74 -30.57
C GLU A 61 -54.04 -17.79 -29.55
N TYR A 62 -52.85 -17.61 -28.98
CA TYR A 62 -52.32 -18.46 -27.91
C TYR A 62 -53.16 -18.35 -26.62
N MET A 63 -53.54 -17.13 -26.21
CA MET A 63 -54.40 -16.91 -25.04
C MET A 63 -55.79 -17.52 -25.21
N ASP A 64 -56.38 -17.40 -26.42
CA ASP A 64 -57.67 -18.02 -26.75
C ASP A 64 -57.57 -19.56 -26.75
N GLU A 65 -56.45 -20.14 -27.19
CA GLU A 65 -56.18 -21.58 -27.11
C GLU A 65 -56.07 -22.06 -25.65
N LEU A 66 -55.45 -21.27 -24.78
CA LEU A 66 -55.34 -21.54 -23.34
C LEU A 66 -56.69 -21.50 -22.61
N VAL A 67 -57.60 -20.60 -22.99
CA VAL A 67 -59.00 -20.61 -22.52
C VAL A 67 -59.71 -21.87 -23.01
N SER A 68 -59.56 -22.23 -24.30
CA SER A 68 -60.25 -23.38 -24.90
C SER A 68 -59.84 -24.73 -24.28
N CYS A 69 -58.59 -24.86 -23.84
CA CYS A 69 -58.08 -26.06 -23.18
C CYS A 69 -58.24 -26.05 -21.65
N GLY A 70 -58.92 -25.04 -21.09
CA GLY A 70 -59.25 -24.91 -19.67
C GLY A 70 -58.05 -24.58 -18.78
N ARG A 71 -56.96 -24.04 -19.36
CA ARG A 71 -55.77 -23.58 -18.64
C ARG A 71 -55.87 -22.12 -18.20
N LEU A 72 -56.77 -21.35 -18.83
CA LEU A 72 -57.12 -19.98 -18.47
C LEU A 72 -58.64 -19.89 -18.22
N LEU A 73 -59.09 -19.02 -17.31
CA LEU A 73 -60.51 -18.78 -17.04
C LEU A 73 -61.18 -17.96 -18.17
N GLU A 74 -62.47 -18.15 -18.41
CA GLU A 74 -63.23 -17.50 -19.50
C GLU A 74 -63.37 -15.97 -19.37
N ASP A 75 -63.01 -15.37 -18.22
CA ASP A 75 -63.22 -13.97 -17.91
C ASP A 75 -62.00 -13.06 -18.16
N TYR A 76 -60.99 -13.55 -18.89
CA TYR A 76 -59.86 -12.72 -19.34
C TYR A 76 -60.34 -11.50 -20.16
N ARG A 77 -59.99 -10.29 -19.71
CA ARG A 77 -60.17 -9.04 -20.47
C ARG A 77 -58.89 -8.24 -20.45
N LEU A 78 -58.40 -7.86 -21.63
CA LEU A 78 -57.40 -6.80 -21.81
C LEU A 78 -57.95 -5.48 -21.25
N ASN A 79 -57.06 -4.67 -20.65
CA ASN A 79 -57.40 -3.40 -20.02
C ASN A 79 -58.17 -2.49 -21.03
N PRO A 80 -59.44 -2.13 -20.76
CA PRO A 80 -60.24 -1.32 -21.68
C PRO A 80 -59.83 0.15 -21.75
N ASP A 81 -59.08 0.66 -20.76
CA ASP A 81 -58.88 2.09 -20.56
C ASP A 81 -57.62 2.67 -21.24
N TYR A 82 -57.04 1.95 -22.20
CA TYR A 82 -56.11 2.55 -23.15
C TYR A 82 -56.89 3.26 -24.27
N GLU A 83 -57.78 4.17 -23.89
CA GLU A 83 -58.36 5.16 -24.79
C GLU A 83 -57.61 6.48 -24.62
N GLU A 84 -57.00 6.89 -25.74
CA GLU A 84 -56.43 8.18 -26.05
C GLU A 84 -57.40 9.31 -25.62
N SER A 85 -57.24 9.83 -24.40
CA SER A 85 -58.19 10.79 -23.82
C SER A 85 -57.53 12.09 -23.41
N ALA A 86 -58.05 13.13 -24.03
CA ALA A 86 -57.69 14.53 -23.98
C ALA A 86 -57.54 15.13 -22.57
N CYS A 87 -56.61 16.07 -22.50
CA CYS A 87 -56.55 17.16 -21.54
C CYS A 87 -57.94 17.80 -21.29
N GLU A 88 -58.45 17.67 -20.06
CA GLU A 88 -59.34 18.66 -19.46
C GLU A 88 -58.92 18.89 -18.00
N ASP A 89 -58.78 20.16 -17.68
CA ASP A 89 -58.48 20.72 -16.36
C ASP A 89 -59.53 20.27 -15.33
N ASP A 90 -59.12 19.87 -14.13
CA ASP A 90 -59.88 20.16 -12.91
C ASP A 90 -59.01 20.08 -11.63
N GLU A 91 -59.46 20.85 -10.66
CA GLU A 91 -58.73 21.53 -9.59
C GLU A 91 -58.32 20.66 -8.38
N ASP A 92 -57.16 20.98 -7.81
CA ASP A 92 -56.80 20.96 -6.38
C ASP A 92 -57.28 19.77 -5.51
N GLU A 93 -56.60 18.63 -5.60
CA GLU A 93 -56.35 17.76 -4.44
C GLU A 93 -54.84 17.40 -4.41
N GLU A 94 -54.11 17.95 -3.43
CA GLU A 94 -52.76 17.48 -3.08
C GLU A 94 -52.90 16.06 -2.49
N GLU A 95 -53.00 15.05 -3.35
CA GLU A 95 -52.76 13.66 -2.95
C GLU A 95 -51.27 13.48 -2.66
N GLU A 96 -50.95 13.47 -1.38
CA GLU A 96 -49.65 13.09 -0.86
C GLU A 96 -49.38 11.63 -1.29
N PHE A 97 -48.59 11.44 -2.36
CA PHE A 97 -48.23 10.13 -2.90
C PHE A 97 -47.48 9.32 -1.83
N PHE A 98 -48.21 8.45 -1.15
CA PHE A 98 -47.66 7.34 -0.40
C PHE A 98 -47.96 6.07 -1.18
N PRO A 99 -46.96 5.40 -1.78
CA PRO A 99 -47.20 4.08 -2.33
C PRO A 99 -47.53 3.16 -1.15
N GLU A 100 -48.80 2.82 -0.99
CA GLU A 100 -49.17 1.66 -0.20
C GLU A 100 -48.46 0.46 -0.82
N LYS A 101 -47.86 -0.39 0.02
CA LYS A 101 -47.22 -1.63 -0.43
C LYS A 101 -48.27 -2.49 -1.14
N GLY A 102 -48.39 -2.33 -2.45
CA GLY A 102 -49.18 -3.17 -3.31
C GLY A 102 -48.57 -4.56 -3.30
N SER A 103 -49.27 -5.51 -2.71
CA SER A 103 -49.00 -6.94 -2.81
C SER A 103 -49.28 -7.52 -4.20
N ASP A 104 -49.80 -6.69 -5.13
CA ASP A 104 -50.44 -7.17 -6.35
C ASP A 104 -49.67 -6.81 -7.64
N TYR A 105 -48.50 -6.17 -7.53
CA TYR A 105 -47.61 -5.95 -8.70
C TYR A 105 -46.71 -7.14 -9.02
N TRP A 106 -46.75 -8.21 -8.22
CA TRP A 106 -45.88 -9.37 -8.34
C TRP A 106 -46.62 -10.66 -7.91
N GLU A 107 -47.63 -11.10 -8.66
CA GLU A 107 -48.29 -12.39 -8.36
C GLU A 107 -47.32 -13.58 -8.53
N ASP A 108 -46.41 -13.51 -9.49
CA ASP A 108 -45.20 -14.32 -9.51
C ASP A 108 -44.09 -13.47 -8.90
N GLY A 109 -43.80 -13.70 -7.62
CA GLY A 109 -42.96 -12.81 -6.79
C GLY A 109 -41.72 -12.29 -7.53
N PHE A 110 -41.40 -11.00 -7.33
CA PHE A 110 -40.28 -10.27 -7.96
C PHE A 110 -39.12 -11.21 -8.28
N ASP A 111 -38.99 -11.54 -9.58
CA ASP A 111 -37.87 -12.34 -10.06
C ASP A 111 -36.64 -11.45 -10.04
N TYR A 112 -36.06 -11.39 -8.84
CA TYR A 112 -34.86 -10.63 -8.54
C TYR A 112 -33.74 -11.05 -9.48
N GLU A 113 -33.66 -12.33 -9.84
CA GLU A 113 -32.60 -12.87 -10.70
C GLU A 113 -32.79 -12.38 -12.15
N ALA A 114 -34.01 -12.36 -12.68
CA ALA A 114 -34.30 -11.83 -14.03
C ALA A 114 -34.08 -10.31 -14.11
N TRP A 115 -34.56 -9.55 -13.12
CA TRP A 115 -34.34 -8.10 -13.09
C TRP A 115 -32.86 -7.73 -12.88
N GLU A 116 -32.14 -8.49 -12.05
CA GLU A 116 -30.69 -8.32 -11.86
C GLU A 116 -29.93 -8.66 -13.15
N MET A 117 -30.34 -9.70 -13.90
CA MET A 117 -29.76 -10.02 -15.21
C MET A 117 -30.01 -8.91 -16.25
N ASP A 118 -31.24 -8.39 -16.37
CA ASP A 118 -31.55 -7.31 -17.30
C ASP A 118 -30.82 -5.99 -16.94
N LEU A 119 -30.69 -5.69 -15.65
CA LEU A 119 -29.92 -4.54 -15.18
C LEU A 119 -28.43 -4.70 -15.47
N ILE A 120 -27.88 -5.90 -15.26
CA ILE A 120 -26.49 -6.23 -15.61
C ILE A 120 -26.29 -6.07 -17.12
N ASP A 121 -27.22 -6.57 -17.94
CA ASP A 121 -27.13 -6.47 -19.39
C ASP A 121 -27.22 -5.02 -19.89
N HIS A 122 -28.09 -4.19 -19.31
CA HIS A 122 -28.17 -2.76 -19.65
C HIS A 122 -26.93 -1.97 -19.19
N VAL A 123 -26.36 -2.31 -18.02
CA VAL A 123 -25.07 -1.76 -17.58
C VAL A 123 -23.91 -2.23 -18.49
N ASN A 124 -24.03 -3.41 -19.10
CA ASN A 124 -23.08 -3.99 -20.05
C ASN A 124 -23.24 -3.48 -21.49
N GLU A 125 -24.35 -2.82 -21.85
CA GLU A 125 -24.52 -2.17 -23.15
C GLU A 125 -23.61 -0.94 -23.30
N LEU A 126 -23.11 -0.39 -22.18
CA LEU A 126 -22.10 0.66 -22.12
C LEU A 126 -20.67 0.14 -22.33
N LYS A 127 -20.48 -0.91 -23.15
CA LYS A 127 -19.16 -1.44 -23.47
C LYS A 127 -18.25 -0.36 -24.02
N ILE A 128 -17.02 -0.39 -23.56
CA ILE A 128 -15.93 0.45 -24.05
C ILE A 128 -15.68 -0.01 -25.49
N GLY A 129 -16.18 0.75 -26.47
CA GLY A 129 -16.03 0.41 -27.89
C GLY A 129 -14.57 0.11 -28.23
N CYS A 130 -14.31 -1.07 -28.81
CA CYS A 130 -12.95 -1.54 -29.09
C CYS A 130 -12.18 -0.53 -29.96
N CYS A 131 -11.29 0.24 -29.35
CA CYS A 131 -10.28 1.03 -30.03
C CYS A 131 -9.11 0.10 -30.41
N ASP A 132 -9.25 -0.60 -31.54
CA ASP A 132 -8.25 -1.51 -32.12
C ASP A 132 -7.85 -2.72 -31.24
N ALA A 133 -8.09 -3.94 -31.76
CA ALA A 133 -7.90 -5.19 -31.02
C ALA A 133 -6.48 -5.47 -30.48
N GLU A 134 -5.46 -4.71 -30.91
CA GLU A 134 -4.07 -4.87 -30.44
C GLU A 134 -3.72 -3.98 -29.21
N ASN A 135 -4.56 -3.00 -28.83
CA ASN A 135 -4.28 -2.06 -27.72
C ASN A 135 -5.47 -1.81 -26.78
N ASP A 136 -6.48 -2.67 -26.79
CA ASP A 136 -7.65 -2.54 -25.92
C ASP A 136 -7.24 -2.53 -24.42
N PRO A 137 -7.47 -1.41 -23.70
CA PRO A 137 -7.13 -1.31 -22.28
C PRO A 137 -7.83 -2.37 -21.43
N VAL A 138 -9.05 -2.76 -21.79
CA VAL A 138 -9.83 -3.76 -21.05
C VAL A 138 -9.16 -5.13 -21.15
N ALA A 139 -8.80 -5.56 -22.37
CA ALA A 139 -8.12 -6.84 -22.58
C ALA A 139 -6.78 -6.90 -21.83
N VAL A 140 -6.00 -5.82 -21.85
CA VAL A 140 -4.69 -5.77 -21.15
C VAL A 140 -4.88 -5.84 -19.64
N ILE A 141 -5.80 -5.05 -19.08
CA ILE A 141 -6.05 -5.04 -17.63
C ILE A 141 -6.63 -6.38 -17.17
N ARG A 142 -7.48 -7.02 -17.97
CA ARG A 142 -8.01 -8.37 -17.72
C ARG A 142 -6.89 -9.41 -17.63
N GLU A 143 -5.90 -9.37 -18.52
CA GLU A 143 -4.76 -10.29 -18.48
C GLU A 143 -3.90 -10.07 -17.23
N ILE A 144 -3.62 -8.80 -16.89
CA ILE A 144 -2.82 -8.43 -15.72
C ILE A 144 -3.51 -8.86 -14.42
N THR A 145 -4.79 -8.52 -14.27
CA THR A 145 -5.56 -8.81 -13.05
C THR A 145 -6.01 -10.27 -12.97
N GLY A 146 -6.18 -10.93 -14.12
CA GLY A 146 -6.85 -12.23 -14.22
C GLY A 146 -8.36 -12.16 -13.96
N TYR A 147 -8.95 -10.95 -13.95
CA TYR A 147 -10.36 -10.73 -13.65
C TYR A 147 -11.08 -10.16 -14.88
N SER A 148 -12.24 -10.76 -15.21
CA SER A 148 -13.11 -10.27 -16.28
C SER A 148 -14.22 -9.44 -15.66
N PHE A 149 -14.19 -8.14 -15.94
CA PHE A 149 -15.18 -7.19 -15.44
C PHE A 149 -16.54 -7.45 -16.09
N ILE A 150 -17.59 -7.38 -15.27
CA ILE A 150 -18.97 -7.29 -15.73
C ILE A 150 -19.13 -5.88 -16.30
N ASN A 151 -18.96 -4.85 -15.47
CA ASN A 151 -19.01 -3.46 -15.88
C ASN A 151 -17.62 -2.89 -16.21
N GLU A 152 -17.26 -2.89 -17.49
CA GLU A 152 -15.99 -2.35 -17.97
C GLU A 152 -15.82 -0.85 -17.72
N ASN A 153 -16.90 -0.08 -17.49
CA ASN A 153 -16.80 1.35 -17.18
C ASN A 153 -16.11 1.62 -15.84
N LEU A 154 -16.14 0.65 -14.91
CA LEU A 154 -15.39 0.73 -13.65
C LEU A 154 -13.87 0.80 -13.90
N LEU A 155 -13.38 0.17 -14.97
CA LEU A 155 -11.97 0.27 -15.37
C LEU A 155 -11.61 1.69 -15.80
N ARG A 156 -12.44 2.31 -16.65
CA ARG A 156 -12.24 3.70 -17.07
C ARG A 156 -12.32 4.63 -15.86
N GLN A 157 -13.30 4.45 -14.98
CA GLN A 157 -13.45 5.25 -13.76
C GLN A 157 -12.22 5.14 -12.86
N ALA A 158 -11.72 3.92 -12.62
CA ALA A 158 -10.53 3.68 -11.79
C ALA A 158 -9.27 4.41 -12.31
N HIS A 159 -9.20 4.64 -13.63
CA HIS A 159 -8.08 5.35 -14.26
C HIS A 159 -8.38 6.82 -14.56
N THR A 160 -9.56 7.33 -14.21
CA THR A 160 -9.97 8.72 -14.45
C THR A 160 -9.71 9.59 -13.24
N ARG A 161 -8.72 10.50 -13.33
CA ARG A 161 -8.46 11.44 -12.23
C ARG A 161 -9.50 12.55 -12.16
N SER A 162 -9.72 13.11 -10.97
CA SER A 162 -10.71 14.17 -10.74
C SER A 162 -10.48 15.42 -11.60
N ALA A 163 -9.22 15.77 -11.88
CA ALA A 163 -8.88 16.85 -12.80
C ALA A 163 -9.36 16.58 -14.24
N PHE A 164 -9.18 15.35 -14.74
CA PHE A 164 -9.69 14.94 -16.05
C PHE A 164 -11.22 14.89 -16.06
N ALA A 165 -11.83 14.29 -15.03
CA ALA A 165 -13.29 14.24 -14.91
C ALA A 165 -13.93 15.64 -14.96
N ALA A 166 -13.38 16.61 -14.22
CA ALA A 166 -13.85 18.00 -14.22
C ALA A 166 -13.64 18.72 -15.56
N GLU A 167 -12.61 18.36 -16.31
CA GLU A 167 -12.27 18.96 -17.61
C GLU A 167 -13.19 18.50 -18.74
N TYR A 168 -13.59 17.21 -18.71
CA TYR A 168 -14.41 16.56 -19.73
C TYR A 168 -15.87 16.33 -19.31
N GLY A 169 -16.26 16.76 -18.10
CA GLY A 169 -17.63 16.70 -17.60
C GLY A 169 -18.10 15.30 -17.25
N LEU A 170 -17.21 14.49 -16.68
CA LEU A 170 -17.52 13.14 -16.21
C LEU A 170 -18.12 13.19 -14.80
N SER A 171 -19.13 12.36 -14.55
CA SER A 171 -19.80 12.26 -13.26
C SER A 171 -18.98 11.48 -12.21
N GLY A 172 -18.12 10.56 -12.65
CA GLY A 172 -17.31 9.71 -11.78
C GLY A 172 -15.81 9.84 -12.03
N CYS A 173 -15.02 9.65 -10.97
CA CYS A 173 -13.57 9.60 -11.01
C CYS A 173 -13.03 8.48 -10.12
N SER A 174 -11.71 8.38 -10.03
CA SER A 174 -11.03 7.32 -9.27
C SER A 174 -11.15 7.45 -7.77
N GLU A 175 -11.48 8.63 -7.22
CA GLU A 175 -11.38 8.93 -5.78
C GLU A 175 -12.29 8.04 -4.91
N GLU A 176 -13.52 7.74 -5.34
CA GLU A 176 -14.42 6.85 -4.61
C GLU A 176 -13.93 5.39 -4.62
N LEU A 177 -13.39 4.95 -5.76
CA LEU A 177 -12.84 3.62 -5.91
C LEU A 177 -11.50 3.47 -5.18
N GLU A 178 -10.67 4.51 -5.15
CA GLU A 178 -9.41 4.59 -4.39
C GLU A 178 -9.69 4.39 -2.91
N PHE A 179 -10.59 5.19 -2.34
CA PHE A 179 -10.96 5.11 -0.92
C PHE A 179 -11.40 3.70 -0.52
N TYR A 180 -12.19 3.06 -1.39
CA TYR A 180 -12.69 1.72 -1.18
C TYR A 180 -11.60 0.65 -1.37
N GLY A 181 -10.77 0.83 -2.39
CA GLY A 181 -9.65 -0.05 -2.73
C GLY A 181 -8.55 -0.08 -1.68
N ASP A 182 -8.22 1.05 -1.05
CA ASP A 182 -7.24 1.13 0.05
C ASP A 182 -7.64 0.21 1.21
N MET A 183 -8.92 0.20 1.58
CA MET A 183 -9.43 -0.68 2.64
C MET A 183 -9.28 -2.17 2.26
N VAL A 184 -9.66 -2.52 1.03
CA VAL A 184 -9.56 -3.90 0.52
C VAL A 184 -8.10 -4.34 0.48
N LEU A 185 -7.22 -3.50 -0.06
CA LEU A 185 -5.79 -3.74 -0.15
C LEU A 185 -5.17 -4.01 1.23
N ASN A 186 -5.41 -3.13 2.20
CA ASN A 186 -4.93 -3.29 3.56
C ASN A 186 -5.43 -4.59 4.20
N THR A 187 -6.70 -4.95 3.95
CA THR A 187 -7.31 -6.16 4.49
C THR A 187 -6.69 -7.42 3.91
N VAL A 188 -6.56 -7.50 2.58
CA VAL A 188 -5.99 -8.66 1.88
C VAL A 188 -4.52 -8.86 2.26
N VAL A 189 -3.71 -7.79 2.25
CA VAL A 189 -2.29 -7.87 2.66
C VAL A 189 -2.17 -8.32 4.11
N THR A 190 -3.00 -7.77 5.01
CA THR A 190 -3.01 -8.20 6.42
C THR A 190 -3.31 -9.69 6.53
N ARG A 191 -4.33 -10.17 5.81
CA ARG A 191 -4.72 -11.58 5.83
C ARG A 191 -3.63 -12.49 5.28
N GLU A 192 -2.93 -12.08 4.23
CA GLU A 192 -1.82 -12.85 3.67
C GLU A 192 -0.62 -12.95 4.64
N LEU A 193 -0.28 -11.85 5.31
CA LEU A 193 0.74 -11.86 6.38
C LEU A 193 0.36 -12.82 7.51
N PHE A 194 -0.92 -12.84 7.93
CA PHE A 194 -1.39 -13.77 8.94
C PHE A 194 -1.35 -15.23 8.47
N LYS A 195 -1.81 -15.51 7.25
CA LYS A 195 -1.75 -16.87 6.66
C LYS A 195 -0.31 -17.40 6.65
N ARG A 196 0.67 -16.55 6.36
CA ARG A 196 2.07 -16.95 6.19
C ARG A 196 2.86 -17.06 7.50
N PHE A 197 2.52 -16.26 8.50
CA PHE A 197 3.28 -16.18 9.75
C PHE A 197 2.59 -16.76 10.99
N THR A 198 1.33 -17.18 10.87
CA THR A 198 0.65 -17.93 11.93
C THR A 198 1.14 -19.37 11.93
N ASP A 199 1.54 -19.88 13.09
CA ASP A 199 1.94 -21.27 13.24
C ASP A 199 0.68 -22.15 13.35
N PRO A 200 0.41 -23.05 12.40
CA PRO A 200 -0.78 -23.91 12.45
C PRO A 200 -0.67 -25.04 13.48
N TYR A 201 0.50 -25.26 14.10
CA TYR A 201 0.76 -26.37 15.02
C TYR A 201 0.92 -25.95 16.49
N ILE A 202 0.30 -24.83 16.88
CA ILE A 202 0.31 -24.39 18.28
C ILE A 202 -0.49 -25.39 19.13
N GLU A 203 0.22 -26.24 19.88
CA GLU A 203 -0.37 -27.17 20.86
C GLU A 203 -0.76 -26.47 22.19
N SER A 204 -0.64 -25.14 22.26
CA SER A 204 -0.92 -24.37 23.47
C SER A 204 -2.41 -24.11 23.65
N THR A 205 -3.02 -24.70 24.67
CA THR A 205 -4.45 -24.52 25.02
C THR A 205 -4.80 -23.13 25.53
N ASP A 206 -3.82 -22.32 25.95
CA ASP A 206 -4.02 -20.96 26.47
C ASP A 206 -3.95 -19.87 25.40
N THR A 207 -3.35 -20.17 24.24
CA THR A 207 -3.09 -19.22 23.15
C THR A 207 -3.33 -19.90 21.80
N PRO A 208 -4.59 -20.11 21.41
CA PRO A 208 -4.95 -20.90 20.23
C PRO A 208 -4.61 -20.22 18.90
N TYR A 209 -4.18 -18.96 18.92
CA TYR A 209 -3.84 -18.19 17.73
C TYR A 209 -2.60 -17.33 18.00
N ARG A 210 -1.49 -17.61 17.30
CA ARG A 210 -0.22 -16.91 17.49
C ARG A 210 0.53 -16.78 16.18
N SER A 211 0.99 -15.57 15.91
CA SER A 211 1.91 -15.28 14.81
C SER A 211 3.37 -15.29 15.29
N LYS A 212 4.30 -15.61 14.39
CA LYS A 212 5.74 -15.41 14.58
C LYS A 212 6.06 -13.94 14.93
N TYR A 213 5.29 -13.00 14.38
CA TYR A 213 5.50 -11.57 14.51
C TYR A 213 4.42 -10.91 15.38
N GLY A 214 4.80 -9.90 16.16
CA GLY A 214 3.86 -9.11 16.96
C GLY A 214 3.09 -8.10 16.11
N GLU A 215 2.08 -7.44 16.70
CA GLU A 215 1.25 -6.43 16.01
C GLU A 215 2.10 -5.33 15.36
N GLY A 216 3.05 -4.74 16.08
CA GLY A 216 3.90 -3.69 15.53
C GLY A 216 4.77 -4.15 14.34
N ASP A 217 5.26 -5.39 14.37
CA ASP A 217 6.03 -5.97 13.26
C ASP A 217 5.13 -6.24 12.06
N LEU A 218 3.95 -6.83 12.28
CA LEU A 218 2.96 -7.07 11.23
C LEU A 218 2.48 -5.75 10.60
N SER A 219 2.29 -4.70 11.40
CA SER A 219 1.95 -3.36 10.94
C SER A 219 3.07 -2.77 10.06
N LYS A 220 4.35 -2.96 10.42
CA LYS A 220 5.51 -2.55 9.60
C LYS A 220 5.60 -3.32 8.29
N LEU A 221 5.41 -4.64 8.34
CA LEU A 221 5.38 -5.49 7.14
C LEU A 221 4.23 -5.09 6.22
N ARG A 222 3.02 -4.85 6.73
CA ARG A 222 1.92 -4.36 5.90
C ARG A 222 2.29 -3.05 5.22
N ALA A 223 2.78 -2.09 6.00
CA ALA A 223 3.17 -0.77 5.49
C ALA A 223 4.27 -0.84 4.41
N SER A 224 5.12 -1.88 4.38
CA SER A 224 6.11 -2.03 3.32
C SER A 224 5.52 -2.42 1.96
N PHE A 225 4.30 -2.97 1.92
CA PHE A 225 3.64 -3.40 0.68
C PHE A 225 2.48 -2.50 0.24
N VAL A 226 1.90 -1.74 1.17
CA VAL A 226 0.78 -0.81 0.87
C VAL A 226 1.21 0.66 0.83
N ASN A 227 2.51 0.93 0.65
CA ASN A 227 2.99 2.31 0.52
C ASN A 227 3.09 2.74 -0.94
N LYS A 228 2.92 4.05 -1.14
CA LYS A 228 3.18 4.80 -2.37
C LYS A 228 4.33 4.32 -3.24
N ASP A 229 5.52 4.14 -2.68
CA ASP A 229 6.68 3.80 -3.48
C ASP A 229 6.54 2.39 -4.06
N TYR A 230 6.07 1.43 -3.24
CA TYR A 230 5.78 0.07 -3.68
C TYR A 230 4.65 0.03 -4.71
N LEU A 231 3.50 0.64 -4.42
CA LEU A 231 2.32 0.61 -5.30
C LEU A 231 2.58 1.33 -6.62
N SER A 232 3.24 2.49 -6.59
CA SER A 232 3.67 3.19 -7.80
C SER A 232 4.65 2.36 -8.63
N GLU A 233 5.60 1.65 -8.02
CA GLU A 233 6.54 0.79 -8.73
C GLU A 233 5.83 -0.40 -9.38
N ARG A 234 4.86 -1.02 -8.68
CA ARG A 234 4.02 -2.09 -9.23
C ARG A 234 3.19 -1.60 -10.42
N SER A 235 2.56 -0.43 -10.32
CA SER A 235 1.80 0.19 -11.41
C SER A 235 2.66 0.39 -12.67
N ILE A 236 3.89 0.88 -12.53
CA ILE A 236 4.86 1.03 -13.64
C ILE A 236 5.29 -0.33 -14.20
N THR A 237 5.61 -1.28 -13.32
CA THR A 237 6.10 -2.61 -13.71
C THR A 237 5.07 -3.39 -14.52
N LEU A 238 3.79 -3.25 -14.15
CA LEU A 238 2.65 -3.85 -14.85
C LEU A 238 2.24 -3.05 -16.09
N GLY A 239 2.76 -1.84 -16.28
CA GLY A 239 2.40 -0.94 -17.37
C GLY A 239 1.01 -0.31 -17.23
N LEU A 240 0.41 -0.37 -16.03
CA LEU A 240 -0.90 0.20 -15.72
C LEU A 240 -0.87 1.73 -15.70
N ASP A 241 0.31 2.32 -15.44
CA ASP A 241 0.51 3.77 -15.38
C ASP A 241 0.19 4.49 -16.70
N LYS A 242 0.21 3.76 -17.83
CA LYS A 242 -0.10 4.27 -19.17
C LYS A 242 -1.58 4.54 -19.40
N TYR A 243 -2.45 3.93 -18.60
CA TYR A 243 -3.90 4.02 -18.78
C TYR A 243 -4.52 5.15 -17.96
N ILE A 244 -3.74 5.85 -17.12
CA ILE A 244 -4.22 6.92 -16.26
C ILE A 244 -4.55 8.17 -17.11
N LEU A 245 -5.77 8.68 -16.95
CA LEU A 245 -6.25 9.90 -17.58
C LEU A 245 -5.97 11.11 -16.68
N TYR A 246 -4.97 11.90 -17.09
CA TYR A 246 -4.54 13.13 -16.43
C TYR A 246 -5.22 14.35 -17.04
N GLY A 247 -5.58 15.35 -16.22
CA GLY A 247 -6.02 16.65 -16.72
C GLY A 247 -4.90 17.36 -17.51
N THR A 248 -5.24 18.32 -18.38
CA THR A 248 -4.27 19.00 -19.27
C THR A 248 -3.05 19.58 -18.53
N ASP A 249 -3.26 20.08 -17.30
CA ASP A 249 -2.20 20.71 -16.49
C ASP A 249 -1.57 19.77 -15.44
N GLU A 250 -1.94 18.48 -15.46
CA GLU A 250 -1.48 17.49 -14.50
C GLU A 250 -0.31 16.65 -15.03
N ASN A 251 0.68 16.39 -14.17
CA ASN A 251 1.84 15.57 -14.52
C ASN A 251 1.74 14.19 -13.85
N PRO A 252 2.25 13.12 -14.47
CA PRO A 252 2.36 11.82 -13.82
C PRO A 252 3.18 11.87 -12.54
N THR A 253 2.61 11.38 -11.44
CA THR A 253 3.26 11.32 -10.12
C THR A 253 3.15 9.92 -9.53
N ASN A 254 4.00 9.62 -8.53
CA ASN A 254 3.89 8.36 -7.81
C ASN A 254 2.56 8.24 -7.05
N SER A 255 2.03 9.35 -6.50
CA SER A 255 0.69 9.34 -5.87
C SER A 255 -0.35 8.91 -6.89
N ALA A 256 -0.41 9.53 -8.07
CA ALA A 256 -1.41 9.16 -9.07
C ALA A 256 -1.35 7.69 -9.51
N ARG A 257 -0.16 7.07 -9.47
CA ARG A 257 0.01 5.65 -9.80
C ARG A 257 -0.40 4.71 -8.67
N GLU A 258 -0.17 5.12 -7.42
CA GLU A 258 -0.71 4.46 -6.22
C GLU A 258 -2.24 4.54 -6.23
N ASP A 259 -2.80 5.75 -6.33
CA ASP A 259 -4.24 6.02 -6.35
C ASP A 259 -4.94 5.16 -7.42
N ALA A 260 -4.38 5.08 -8.63
CA ALA A 260 -4.96 4.28 -9.72
C ALA A 260 -4.92 2.77 -9.46
N LEU A 261 -3.87 2.26 -8.80
CA LEU A 261 -3.78 0.85 -8.46
C LEU A 261 -4.77 0.47 -7.35
N GLU A 262 -4.94 1.35 -6.36
CA GLU A 262 -5.96 1.21 -5.32
C GLU A 262 -7.37 1.28 -5.93
N ALA A 263 -7.63 2.27 -6.78
CA ALA A 263 -8.90 2.40 -7.49
C ALA A 263 -9.22 1.19 -8.37
N LEU A 264 -8.22 0.57 -9.01
CA LEU A 264 -8.43 -0.68 -9.77
C LEU A 264 -8.85 -1.83 -8.85
N ILE A 265 -8.24 -1.96 -7.67
CA ILE A 265 -8.66 -2.96 -6.67
C ILE A 265 -10.08 -2.65 -6.19
N GLY A 266 -10.40 -1.37 -5.99
CA GLY A 266 -11.74 -0.92 -5.63
C GLY A 266 -12.79 -1.27 -6.69
N ALA A 267 -12.46 -1.07 -7.97
CA ALA A 267 -13.29 -1.45 -9.11
C ALA A 267 -13.61 -2.95 -9.11
N VAL A 268 -12.60 -3.81 -8.91
CA VAL A 268 -12.82 -5.27 -8.79
C VAL A 268 -13.71 -5.60 -7.60
N ALA A 269 -13.52 -4.93 -6.46
CA ALA A 269 -14.31 -5.18 -5.27
C ALA A 269 -15.77 -4.76 -5.41
N VAL A 270 -16.08 -3.71 -6.18
CA VAL A 270 -17.46 -3.34 -6.53
C VAL A 270 -18.03 -4.35 -7.53
N ASP A 271 -17.33 -4.62 -8.62
CA ASP A 271 -17.80 -5.48 -9.71
C ASP A 271 -18.02 -6.95 -9.28
N SER A 272 -17.17 -7.45 -8.39
CA SER A 272 -17.26 -8.81 -7.86
C SER A 272 -18.17 -8.95 -6.63
N ALA A 273 -18.89 -7.88 -6.25
CA ALA A 273 -19.71 -7.82 -5.04
C ALA A 273 -18.96 -8.32 -3.78
N TRP A 274 -17.75 -7.79 -3.53
CA TRP A 274 -16.88 -8.15 -2.41
C TRP A 274 -16.45 -9.63 -2.34
N ASN A 275 -16.29 -10.32 -3.48
CA ASN A 275 -15.84 -11.71 -3.45
C ASN A 275 -14.38 -11.83 -2.97
N TRP A 276 -14.19 -12.25 -1.71
CA TRP A 276 -12.85 -12.33 -1.09
C TRP A 276 -11.85 -13.20 -1.83
N LYS A 277 -12.30 -14.27 -2.50
CA LYS A 277 -11.38 -15.14 -3.24
C LYS A 277 -10.84 -14.43 -4.47
N VAL A 278 -11.72 -13.75 -5.21
CA VAL A 278 -11.33 -12.93 -6.38
C VAL A 278 -10.39 -11.82 -5.95
N LEU A 279 -10.69 -11.13 -4.85
CA LEU A 279 -9.85 -10.04 -4.34
C LEU A 279 -8.47 -10.50 -3.89
N GLU A 280 -8.37 -11.66 -3.23
CA GLU A 280 -7.09 -12.26 -2.89
C GLU A 280 -6.27 -12.58 -4.15
N ASP A 281 -6.88 -13.24 -5.13
CA ASP A 281 -6.21 -13.64 -6.38
C ASP A 281 -5.72 -12.43 -7.18
N VAL A 282 -6.52 -11.36 -7.26
CA VAL A 282 -6.16 -10.12 -7.95
C VAL A 282 -5.05 -9.38 -7.22
N VAL A 283 -5.17 -9.17 -5.91
CA VAL A 283 -4.14 -8.44 -5.13
C VAL A 283 -2.81 -9.21 -5.15
N ASP A 284 -2.83 -10.54 -5.09
CA ASP A 284 -1.61 -11.35 -5.18
C ASP A 284 -0.90 -11.17 -6.54
N ARG A 285 -1.66 -11.17 -7.65
CA ARG A 285 -1.12 -10.90 -8.99
C ARG A 285 -0.56 -9.49 -9.12
N LEU A 286 -1.27 -8.49 -8.60
CA LEU A 286 -0.86 -7.08 -8.69
C LEU A 286 0.37 -6.79 -7.83
N LEU A 287 0.38 -7.24 -6.58
CA LEU A 287 1.46 -6.90 -5.64
C LEU A 287 2.65 -7.86 -5.69
N GLN A 288 2.44 -9.15 -5.95
CA GLN A 288 3.46 -10.20 -5.88
C GLN A 288 4.31 -10.08 -4.60
N LEU A 289 3.66 -10.23 -3.44
CA LEU A 289 4.28 -10.00 -2.14
C LEU A 289 5.54 -10.86 -1.94
N GLN A 290 6.71 -10.22 -1.91
CA GLN A 290 7.98 -10.90 -1.69
C GLN A 290 8.29 -10.98 -0.19
N LEU A 291 7.97 -12.13 0.42
CA LEU A 291 8.12 -12.39 1.86
C LEU A 291 9.22 -13.42 2.17
N ASP A 292 10.29 -13.44 1.38
CA ASP A 292 11.38 -14.43 1.53
C ASP A 292 12.26 -14.15 2.77
N ASP A 293 12.53 -12.88 3.08
CA ASP A 293 13.25 -12.44 4.27
C ASP A 293 12.51 -11.31 5.01
N PRO A 294 11.41 -11.64 5.72
CA PRO A 294 10.65 -10.66 6.50
C PRO A 294 11.48 -10.01 7.60
N ASP A 295 12.52 -10.69 8.12
CA ASP A 295 13.37 -10.15 9.18
C ASP A 295 14.28 -9.03 8.63
N ALA A 296 14.65 -9.05 7.35
CA ALA A 296 15.33 -7.94 6.68
C ALA A 296 14.43 -6.70 6.52
N ILE A 297 13.15 -6.89 6.18
CA ILE A 297 12.16 -5.79 6.07
C ILE A 297 11.93 -5.15 7.45
N LEU A 298 11.89 -5.98 8.49
CA LEU A 298 11.71 -5.57 9.88
C LEU A 298 12.96 -4.97 10.52
N GLN A 299 14.10 -4.90 9.83
CA GLN A 299 15.27 -4.25 10.40
C GLN A 299 14.94 -2.79 10.72
N THR A 300 14.86 -2.51 12.02
CA THR A 300 14.55 -1.19 12.55
C THR A 300 15.51 -0.17 11.98
N SER A 301 14.97 0.89 11.36
CA SER A 301 15.77 2.01 10.86
C SER A 301 16.72 2.51 11.94
N PHE A 302 17.97 2.83 11.58
CA PHE A 302 18.95 3.37 12.51
C PHE A 302 18.45 4.67 13.15
N TYR A 303 17.62 5.44 12.44
CA TYR A 303 16.91 6.59 12.97
C TYR A 303 16.01 6.22 14.16
N GLU A 304 15.15 5.22 14.01
CA GLU A 304 14.24 4.77 15.07
C GLU A 304 15.02 4.13 16.24
N GLN A 305 16.08 3.38 15.94
CA GLN A 305 16.98 2.82 16.96
C GLN A 305 17.62 3.92 17.81
N LEU A 306 18.22 4.92 17.17
CA LEU A 306 18.90 6.01 17.86
C LEU A 306 17.93 6.86 18.68
N ASN A 307 16.75 7.20 18.13
CA ASN A 307 15.76 8.00 18.81
C ASN A 307 15.22 7.29 20.06
N THR A 308 14.90 6.00 19.94
CA THR A 308 14.45 5.19 21.07
C THR A 308 15.52 5.11 22.14
N TRP A 309 16.77 4.87 21.74
CA TRP A 309 17.91 4.83 22.67
C TRP A 309 18.11 6.16 23.40
N HIS A 310 18.07 7.28 22.69
CA HIS A 310 18.27 8.61 23.24
C HIS A 310 17.08 9.03 24.14
N GLN A 311 15.85 8.68 23.76
CA GLN A 311 14.66 8.90 24.58
C GLN A 311 14.75 8.13 25.89
N LYS A 312 15.24 6.88 25.86
CA LYS A 312 15.43 6.05 27.05
C LYS A 312 16.52 6.59 27.99
N HIS A 313 17.64 7.08 27.46
CA HIS A 313 18.78 7.51 28.28
C HIS A 313 18.72 8.98 28.72
N PHE A 314 18.09 9.86 27.94
CA PHE A 314 18.09 11.30 28.17
C PHE A 314 16.69 11.92 28.24
N GLY A 315 15.62 11.14 28.06
CA GLY A 315 14.24 11.64 28.06
C GLY A 315 13.90 12.55 26.89
N ARG A 316 14.76 12.63 25.87
CA ARG A 316 14.62 13.49 24.68
C ARG A 316 15.14 12.75 23.46
N ILE A 317 14.77 13.18 22.27
CA ILE A 317 15.36 12.69 21.00
C ILE A 317 16.58 13.53 20.58
N PRO A 318 17.47 13.00 19.71
CA PRO A 318 18.55 13.75 19.11
C PRO A 318 18.04 14.91 18.24
N LYS A 319 18.88 15.93 18.01
CA LYS A 319 18.55 17.06 17.13
C LYS A 319 19.01 16.77 15.70
N TYR A 320 18.09 16.88 14.75
CA TYR A 320 18.35 16.70 13.32
C TYR A 320 18.09 18.02 12.59
N GLU A 321 19.12 18.57 11.93
CA GLU A 321 19.01 19.75 11.08
C GLU A 321 19.22 19.33 9.63
N ILE A 322 18.21 19.53 8.78
CA ILE A 322 18.26 19.11 7.37
C ILE A 322 18.31 20.34 6.49
N MET A 323 19.25 20.36 5.58
CA MET A 323 19.43 21.43 4.60
C MET A 323 19.22 20.85 3.19
N ARG A 324 18.59 21.63 2.32
CA ARG A 324 18.49 21.28 0.90
C ARG A 324 19.73 21.82 0.19
N ASP A 325 20.49 20.93 -0.43
CA ASP A 325 21.67 21.26 -1.20
C ASP A 325 21.24 21.55 -2.64
N TYR A 326 21.34 22.81 -3.07
CA TYR A 326 21.16 23.17 -4.48
C TYR A 326 22.48 22.92 -5.22
N ARG A 327 22.51 21.94 -6.12
CA ARG A 327 23.55 21.91 -7.15
C ARG A 327 23.27 23.01 -8.16
N VAL A 328 24.13 24.01 -8.22
CA VAL A 328 24.18 24.94 -9.36
C VAL A 328 24.57 24.10 -10.57
N ALA A 329 23.71 24.08 -11.60
CA ALA A 329 24.03 23.43 -12.87
C ALA A 329 25.33 24.02 -13.42
N GLY A 330 26.38 23.20 -13.44
CA GLY A 330 27.61 23.55 -14.15
C GLY A 330 27.29 23.74 -15.62
N SER A 331 27.69 24.88 -16.17
CA SER A 331 27.57 25.25 -17.58
C SER A 331 28.45 24.37 -18.48
N SER A 332 28.06 23.12 -18.67
CA SER A 332 28.57 22.25 -19.72
C SER A 332 27.40 21.57 -20.40
N ALA A 333 27.24 21.87 -21.69
CA ALA A 333 26.19 21.40 -22.57
C ALA A 333 25.96 19.88 -22.43
N GLY A 334 24.78 19.50 -21.93
CA GLY A 334 24.38 18.12 -21.69
C GLY A 334 23.39 18.06 -20.53
N GLY A 335 22.12 18.34 -20.81
CA GLY A 335 21.06 18.40 -19.81
C GLY A 335 20.90 17.09 -19.06
N TRP A 336 21.18 17.13 -17.76
CA TRP A 336 20.68 16.18 -16.78
C TRP A 336 20.01 17.01 -15.68
N ALA A 337 18.70 16.81 -15.50
CA ALA A 337 17.91 17.44 -14.46
C ALA A 337 18.64 17.35 -13.11
N GLY A 338 18.85 18.50 -12.45
CA GLY A 338 19.51 18.55 -11.16
C GLY A 338 18.70 17.77 -10.14
N ARG A 339 19.16 16.57 -9.77
CA ARG A 339 18.56 15.81 -8.67
C ARG A 339 18.73 16.63 -7.39
N GLU A 340 17.63 16.94 -6.73
CA GLU A 340 17.66 17.54 -5.40
C GLU A 340 18.47 16.64 -4.47
N SER A 341 19.30 17.26 -3.64
CA SER A 341 20.04 16.57 -2.60
C SER A 341 19.84 17.23 -1.26
N PHE A 342 19.97 16.47 -0.18
CA PHE A 342 19.78 16.90 1.19
C PHE A 342 21.01 16.56 2.02
N SER A 343 21.37 17.45 2.92
CA SER A 343 22.38 17.25 3.95
C SER A 343 21.74 17.23 5.33
N CYS A 344 22.30 16.47 6.26
CA CYS A 344 21.80 16.36 7.63
C CYS A 344 22.94 16.54 8.64
N VAL A 345 22.73 17.44 9.61
CA VAL A 345 23.56 17.59 10.80
C VAL A 345 22.80 17.00 11.98
N LEU A 346 23.35 15.93 12.55
CA LEU A 346 22.80 15.24 13.71
C LEU A 346 23.63 15.58 14.93
N THR A 347 22.99 16.15 15.96
CA THR A 347 23.59 16.37 17.29
C THR A 347 22.94 15.44 18.30
N TYR A 348 23.75 14.62 18.98
CA TYR A 348 23.27 13.62 19.93
C TYR A 348 24.13 13.58 21.19
N SER A 349 23.53 13.18 22.30
CA SER A 349 24.18 13.05 23.60
C SER A 349 24.64 11.61 23.86
N LEU A 350 25.77 11.49 24.54
CA LEU A 350 26.34 10.25 25.07
C LEU A 350 26.33 10.30 26.60
N PRO A 351 26.15 9.15 27.27
CA PRO A 351 26.27 9.08 28.72
C PRO A 351 27.70 9.41 29.15
N GLU A 352 27.85 9.80 30.41
CA GLU A 352 29.18 9.90 31.02
C GLU A 352 29.93 8.58 30.87
N ASN A 353 31.15 8.68 30.37
CA ASN A 353 31.96 7.54 29.96
C ASN A 353 33.41 7.74 30.40
N ASP A 354 34.05 6.65 30.81
CA ASP A 354 35.45 6.64 31.24
C ASP A 354 36.43 6.63 30.05
N LEU A 355 35.92 6.73 28.83
CA LEU A 355 36.68 6.71 27.58
C LEU A 355 37.17 8.12 27.17
N GLY A 356 36.86 9.16 27.95
CA GLY A 356 37.21 10.54 27.64
C GLY A 356 36.48 11.10 26.41
N ILE A 357 35.39 10.45 25.97
CA ILE A 357 34.60 10.88 24.83
C ILE A 357 33.64 11.96 25.30
N ARG A 358 33.57 13.07 24.56
CA ARG A 358 32.65 14.17 24.87
C ARG A 358 31.21 13.68 24.89
N THR A 359 30.45 14.14 25.88
CA THR A 359 29.03 13.78 26.06
C THR A 359 28.12 14.35 24.97
N GLU A 360 28.61 15.25 24.12
CA GLU A 360 27.89 15.72 22.94
C GLU A 360 28.70 15.40 21.68
N GLN A 361 28.03 14.83 20.70
CA GLN A 361 28.60 14.40 19.42
C GLN A 361 27.81 15.01 18.27
N VAL A 362 28.51 15.23 17.15
CA VAL A 362 27.91 15.78 15.94
C VAL A 362 28.33 14.92 14.74
N VAL A 363 27.35 14.46 13.99
CA VAL A 363 27.51 13.76 12.71
C VAL A 363 27.04 14.68 11.60
N ARG A 364 27.78 14.71 10.48
CA ARG A 364 27.42 15.48 9.29
C ARG A 364 27.39 14.54 8.09
N VAL A 365 26.26 14.50 7.41
CA VAL A 365 26.04 13.75 6.17
C VAL A 365 25.63 14.73 5.08
N SER A 366 26.14 14.55 3.87
CA SER A 366 25.86 15.41 2.72
C SER A 366 25.47 14.59 1.48
N SER A 367 24.78 15.25 0.54
CA SER A 367 24.46 14.67 -0.78
C SER A 367 23.58 13.42 -0.78
N GLU A 368 22.52 13.40 0.03
CA GLU A 368 21.53 12.31 0.07
C GLU A 368 20.30 12.64 -0.79
N PRO A 369 19.65 11.66 -1.44
CA PRO A 369 18.57 11.92 -2.40
C PRO A 369 17.26 12.41 -1.75
N THR A 370 17.02 12.05 -0.49
CA THR A 370 15.79 12.44 0.24
C THR A 370 16.08 12.87 1.67
N ARG A 371 15.18 13.67 2.25
CA ARG A 371 15.26 14.10 3.67
C ARG A 371 15.32 12.91 4.63
N SER A 372 14.56 11.85 4.34
CA SER A 372 14.51 10.64 5.17
C SER A 372 15.82 9.85 5.10
N ARG A 373 16.39 9.68 3.90
CA ARG A 373 17.70 9.04 3.69
C ARG A 373 18.83 9.78 4.41
N ALA A 374 18.79 11.12 4.38
CA ALA A 374 19.77 11.95 5.08
C ALA A 374 19.76 11.74 6.60
N ARG A 375 18.57 11.65 7.22
CA ARG A 375 18.44 11.34 8.66
C ARG A 375 18.91 9.93 8.97
N GLU A 376 18.53 8.97 8.14
CA GLU A 376 18.86 7.56 8.33
C GLU A 376 20.37 7.32 8.27
N SER A 377 21.04 7.91 7.28
CA SER A 377 22.49 7.85 7.12
C SER A 377 23.23 8.52 8.29
N ALA A 378 22.75 9.67 8.78
CA ALA A 378 23.30 10.33 9.95
C ALA A 378 23.12 9.49 11.22
N ALA A 379 21.92 8.93 11.43
CA ALA A 379 21.62 8.07 12.57
C ALA A 379 22.43 6.78 12.53
N SER A 380 22.60 6.16 11.37
CA SER A 380 23.45 4.98 11.17
C SER A 380 24.87 5.21 11.67
N GLN A 381 25.51 6.30 11.26
CA GLN A 381 26.86 6.64 11.71
C GLN A 381 26.93 6.86 13.23
N ALA A 382 25.91 7.50 13.82
CA ALA A 382 25.85 7.69 15.27
C ALA A 382 25.66 6.36 16.01
N VAL A 383 24.75 5.49 15.57
CA VAL A 383 24.53 4.16 16.15
C VAL A 383 25.81 3.32 16.06
N GLN A 384 26.44 3.27 14.89
CA GLN A 384 27.71 2.57 14.70
C GLN A 384 28.83 3.13 15.60
N PHE A 385 28.89 4.44 15.78
CA PHE A 385 29.84 5.07 16.70
C PHE A 385 29.58 4.64 18.15
N ILE A 386 28.33 4.68 18.60
CA ILE A 386 27.96 4.29 19.97
C ILE A 386 28.25 2.79 20.21
N MET A 387 27.92 1.93 19.25
CA MET A 387 28.13 0.48 19.33
C MET A 387 29.62 0.09 19.29
N SER A 388 30.40 0.65 18.36
CA SER A 388 31.84 0.36 18.24
C SER A 388 32.64 0.78 19.47
N ARG A 389 32.11 1.69 20.28
CA ARG A 389 32.69 2.15 21.55
C ARG A 389 32.11 1.47 22.79
N GLY A 390 31.17 0.54 22.61
CA GLY A 390 30.52 -0.17 23.73
C GLY A 390 29.64 0.74 24.59
N LEU A 391 29.22 1.90 24.09
CA LEU A 391 28.39 2.87 24.80
C LEU A 391 26.89 2.62 24.63
N TRP A 392 26.50 1.70 23.74
CA TRP A 392 25.10 1.40 23.42
C TRP A 392 24.36 0.76 24.60
N LEU A 393 25.05 -0.05 25.38
CA LEU A 393 24.63 -0.51 26.71
C LEU A 393 25.89 -0.73 27.54
N ARG A 394 25.85 -0.40 28.84
CA ARG A 394 26.93 -0.82 29.75
C ARG A 394 26.92 -2.34 29.79
N LEU A 395 27.92 -2.99 29.20
CA LEU A 395 28.11 -4.45 29.28
C LEU A 395 28.18 -4.95 30.73
N ALA A 396 28.45 -4.07 31.70
CA ALA A 396 28.35 -4.35 33.14
C ALA A 396 26.92 -4.70 33.62
N ASP A 397 25.87 -4.18 32.96
CA ASP A 397 24.48 -4.46 33.31
C ASP A 397 24.02 -5.86 32.84
N SER A 398 24.83 -6.53 32.02
CA SER A 398 24.57 -7.91 31.59
C SER A 398 24.82 -8.94 32.69
N GLY A 399 25.59 -8.57 33.73
CA GLY A 399 26.05 -9.47 34.79
C GLY A 399 27.08 -10.52 34.35
N ILE A 400 27.55 -10.47 33.10
CA ILE A 400 28.46 -11.47 32.52
C ILE A 400 29.91 -11.00 32.67
N ALA A 401 30.74 -11.79 33.36
CA ALA A 401 32.18 -11.63 33.36
C ALA A 401 32.81 -12.58 32.32
N PRO A 402 33.70 -12.14 31.42
CA PRO A 402 34.30 -13.00 30.40
C PRO A 402 35.02 -14.21 31.01
N VAL A 403 34.55 -15.42 30.71
CA VAL A 403 35.18 -16.67 31.15
C VAL A 403 35.46 -17.53 29.92
N LEU A 404 36.72 -17.97 29.76
CA LEU A 404 37.19 -18.69 28.57
C LEU A 404 36.36 -19.95 28.26
N GLU A 405 36.01 -20.72 29.30
CA GLU A 405 35.30 -21.99 29.12
C GLU A 405 33.84 -21.82 28.71
N GLU A 406 33.23 -20.70 29.09
CA GLU A 406 31.83 -20.36 28.81
C GLU A 406 31.69 -19.32 27.69
N ALA A 407 32.80 -18.86 27.11
CA ALA A 407 32.83 -17.72 26.20
C ALA A 407 31.86 -17.83 25.01
N VAL A 408 31.67 -19.04 24.48
CA VAL A 408 30.71 -19.28 23.39
C VAL A 408 29.26 -19.13 23.89
N GLY A 409 28.97 -19.67 25.08
CA GLY A 409 27.65 -19.55 25.71
C GLY A 409 27.35 -18.11 26.14
N GLN A 410 28.34 -17.39 26.69
CA GLN A 410 28.23 -15.98 27.07
C GLN A 410 27.94 -15.09 25.86
N LEU A 411 28.60 -15.32 24.72
CA LEU A 411 28.30 -14.62 23.46
C LEU A 411 26.89 -14.92 22.95
N GLN A 412 26.45 -16.17 23.08
CA GLN A 412 25.10 -16.59 22.69
C GLN A 412 24.02 -16.01 23.62
N GLU A 413 24.29 -15.91 24.91
CA GLU A 413 23.42 -15.26 25.90
C GLU A 413 23.31 -13.76 25.64
N LEU A 414 24.44 -13.09 25.34
CA LEU A 414 24.44 -11.69 24.93
C LEU A 414 23.61 -11.49 23.65
N HIS A 415 23.70 -12.41 22.68
CA HIS A 415 22.89 -12.38 21.47
C HIS A 415 21.39 -12.56 21.79
N GLN A 416 21.03 -13.56 22.60
CA GLN A 416 19.63 -13.83 22.97
C GLN A 416 18.99 -12.65 23.70
N LYS A 417 19.75 -11.97 24.55
CA LYS A 417 19.32 -10.74 25.24
C LYS A 417 19.45 -9.49 24.35
N LYS A 418 19.77 -9.65 23.06
CA LYS A 418 19.90 -8.60 22.04
C LYS A 418 20.97 -7.54 22.34
N TYR A 419 22.03 -7.90 23.08
CA TYR A 419 23.21 -7.05 23.30
C TYR A 419 24.21 -7.08 22.14
N VAL A 420 24.26 -8.18 21.36
CA VAL A 420 25.21 -8.37 20.25
C VAL A 420 24.55 -9.08 19.06
N GLU A 421 25.12 -8.89 17.85
CA GLU A 421 24.71 -9.60 16.63
C GLU A 421 25.08 -11.09 16.65
N VAL A 422 24.50 -11.88 15.73
CA VAL A 422 24.74 -13.33 15.64
C VAL A 422 26.24 -13.58 15.47
N PRO A 423 26.90 -14.32 16.39
CA PRO A 423 28.32 -14.63 16.27
C PRO A 423 28.57 -15.64 15.16
N LYS A 424 29.39 -15.25 14.17
CA LYS A 424 29.80 -16.08 13.04
C LYS A 424 31.21 -16.62 13.29
N TYR A 425 31.42 -17.90 12.95
CA TYR A 425 32.69 -18.60 13.17
C TYR A 425 33.22 -19.21 11.87
N GLU A 426 34.43 -18.83 11.49
CA GLU A 426 35.18 -19.42 10.38
C GLU A 426 36.36 -20.24 10.92
N TYR A 427 36.68 -21.36 10.27
CA TYR A 427 37.73 -22.28 10.71
C TYR A 427 38.75 -22.50 9.60
N ALA A 428 40.03 -22.51 9.98
CA ALA A 428 41.14 -22.90 9.11
C ALA A 428 41.98 -23.99 9.81
N ASP A 429 42.34 -25.02 9.04
CA ASP A 429 43.27 -26.07 9.48
C ASP A 429 44.71 -25.61 9.21
N VAL A 430 45.56 -25.64 10.25
CA VAL A 430 46.96 -25.20 10.19
C VAL A 430 47.92 -26.36 10.53
N GLY A 431 47.48 -27.61 10.35
CA GLY A 431 48.28 -28.82 10.57
C GLY A 431 48.17 -29.33 12.00
N ASP A 432 49.02 -28.83 12.91
CA ASP A 432 49.03 -29.27 14.32
C ASP A 432 48.03 -28.49 15.21
N SER A 433 47.28 -27.54 14.63
CA SER A 433 46.28 -26.75 15.36
C SER A 433 45.20 -26.20 14.44
N TRP A 434 44.05 -25.91 15.04
CA TRP A 434 42.91 -25.25 14.41
C TRP A 434 42.96 -23.76 14.70
N HIS A 435 42.78 -22.94 13.67
CA HIS A 435 42.56 -21.51 13.79
C HIS A 435 41.06 -21.21 13.60
N CYS A 436 40.50 -20.37 14.46
CA CYS A 436 39.11 -19.94 14.36
C CYS A 436 39.05 -18.41 14.41
N ILE A 437 38.27 -17.83 13.50
CA ILE A 437 37.94 -16.41 13.48
C ILE A 437 36.48 -16.26 13.88
N CYS A 438 36.22 -15.46 14.90
CA CYS A 438 34.90 -15.09 15.36
C CYS A 438 34.61 -13.64 14.98
N VAL A 439 33.50 -13.42 14.27
CA VAL A 439 32.97 -12.09 13.93
C VAL A 439 31.64 -11.91 14.63
N CYS A 440 31.51 -10.84 15.41
CA CYS A 440 30.28 -10.48 16.10
C CYS A 440 30.12 -8.95 16.06
N GLY A 441 29.29 -8.46 15.13
CA GLY A 441 29.18 -7.04 14.80
C GLY A 441 30.55 -6.44 14.43
N PRO A 442 30.97 -5.32 15.06
CA PRO A 442 32.26 -4.69 14.78
C PRO A 442 33.46 -5.41 15.44
N PHE A 443 33.22 -6.46 16.24
CA PHE A 443 34.27 -7.13 17.00
C PHE A 443 34.77 -8.38 16.28
N LEU A 444 36.09 -8.42 16.08
CA LEU A 444 36.81 -9.55 15.49
C LEU A 444 37.71 -10.18 16.54
N GLY A 445 37.61 -11.49 16.75
CA GLY A 445 38.51 -12.26 17.61
C GLY A 445 39.07 -13.47 16.88
N SER A 446 40.32 -13.80 17.14
CA SER A 446 40.98 -15.00 16.62
C SER A 446 41.41 -15.91 17.77
N GLY A 447 41.40 -17.22 17.55
CA GLY A 447 41.79 -18.22 18.53
C GLY A 447 42.45 -19.42 17.90
N PHE A 448 43.40 -20.03 18.61
CA PHE A 448 44.12 -21.23 18.19
C PHE A 448 43.87 -22.38 19.17
N GLY A 449 43.68 -23.59 18.69
CA GLY A 449 43.48 -24.72 19.59
C GLY A 449 43.82 -26.06 18.98
N ALA A 450 44.19 -27.01 19.83
CA ALA A 450 44.40 -28.41 19.43
C ALA A 450 43.11 -29.08 18.88
N SER A 451 41.95 -28.44 19.03
CA SER A 451 40.68 -28.87 18.44
C SER A 451 39.84 -27.66 18.01
N LYS A 452 38.91 -27.85 17.07
CA LYS A 452 37.94 -26.84 16.64
C LYS A 452 37.19 -26.21 17.81
N VAL A 453 36.84 -27.00 18.83
CA VAL A 453 36.12 -26.54 20.03
C VAL A 453 36.99 -25.58 20.86
N LYS A 454 38.27 -25.91 21.07
CA LYS A 454 39.20 -25.05 21.81
C LYS A 454 39.49 -23.74 21.05
N ALA A 455 39.69 -23.83 19.74
CA ALA A 455 39.89 -22.66 18.88
C ALA A 455 38.67 -21.73 18.91
N LYS A 456 37.46 -22.30 18.84
CA LYS A 456 36.19 -21.55 18.92
C LYS A 456 36.03 -20.82 20.25
N LYS A 457 36.30 -21.49 21.38
CA LYS A 457 36.25 -20.88 22.73
C LYS A 457 37.23 -19.72 22.87
N GLN A 458 38.47 -19.88 22.38
CA GLN A 458 39.45 -18.80 22.39
C GLN A 458 39.04 -17.62 21.50
N ALA A 459 38.52 -17.87 20.30
CA ALA A 459 38.08 -16.81 19.40
C ALA A 459 36.90 -16.02 20.00
N ALA A 460 35.93 -16.73 20.60
CA ALA A 460 34.82 -16.12 21.34
C ALA A 460 35.30 -15.31 22.56
N PHE A 461 36.25 -15.84 23.32
CA PHE A 461 36.82 -15.14 24.47
C PHE A 461 37.61 -13.90 24.07
N ALA A 462 38.31 -13.93 22.93
CA ALA A 462 38.98 -12.75 22.39
C ALA A 462 37.99 -11.64 21.97
N VAL A 463 36.83 -12.02 21.43
CA VAL A 463 35.73 -11.09 21.15
C VAL A 463 35.18 -10.50 22.45
N LEU A 464 34.83 -11.33 23.45
CA LEU A 464 34.38 -10.85 24.75
C LEU A 464 35.43 -9.96 25.43
N GLY A 465 36.71 -10.34 25.39
CA GLY A 465 37.80 -9.53 25.92
C GLY A 465 37.86 -8.14 25.27
N LYS A 466 37.65 -8.04 23.95
CA LYS A 466 37.58 -6.75 23.25
C LYS A 466 36.31 -5.95 23.55
N MET A 467 35.20 -6.64 23.81
CA MET A 467 33.94 -6.02 24.24
C MET A 467 34.05 -5.46 25.67
N PHE A 468 34.70 -6.19 26.58
CA PHE A 468 34.80 -5.87 28.01
C PHE A 468 36.10 -5.15 28.43
N ALA A 469 37.09 -4.99 27.54
CA ALA A 469 38.32 -4.27 27.85
C ALA A 469 38.10 -2.76 27.87
N THR A 470 38.22 -2.16 29.05
CA THR A 470 38.60 -0.75 29.18
C THR A 470 40.04 -0.57 28.69
N PRO A 471 40.35 0.48 27.91
CA PRO A 471 41.71 0.72 27.48
C PRO A 471 42.59 1.01 28.69
N ARG A 472 43.55 0.12 28.98
CA ARG A 472 44.57 0.34 30.01
C ARG A 472 45.35 1.60 29.64
N THR A 473 45.29 2.60 30.52
CA THR A 473 46.22 3.71 30.55
C THR A 473 47.65 3.16 30.58
N SER A 474 48.43 3.45 29.53
CA SER A 474 49.86 3.17 29.51
C SER A 474 50.51 4.00 30.62
N GLY A 475 50.97 3.33 31.67
CA GLY A 475 51.73 3.94 32.74
C GLY A 475 53.02 4.57 32.20
N THR A 476 53.19 5.87 32.43
CA THR A 476 54.50 6.48 32.52
C THR A 476 55.08 6.07 33.87
N SER A 477 56.08 5.19 33.83
CA SER A 477 57.05 5.02 34.90
C SER A 477 57.67 6.38 35.23
N LYS A 478 57.29 6.98 36.36
CA LYS A 478 58.11 7.99 37.02
C LYS A 478 58.78 7.33 38.21
N GLU A 479 60.10 7.25 38.09
CA GLU A 479 61.05 6.92 39.13
C GLU A 479 60.72 7.69 40.42
N GLU A 480 60.53 6.95 41.51
CA GLU A 480 60.63 7.49 42.86
C GLU A 480 62.08 7.88 43.12
N ILE A 481 62.42 9.16 42.91
CA ILE A 481 63.61 9.75 43.52
C ILE A 481 63.25 10.03 44.98
N GLY A 482 63.67 9.12 45.86
CA GLY A 482 63.74 9.37 47.29
C GLY A 482 64.70 10.53 47.57
N HIS A 483 64.19 11.60 48.17
CA HIS A 483 64.99 12.54 48.95
C HIS A 483 64.51 12.49 50.39
N GLY A 484 65.00 11.49 51.11
CA GLY A 484 65.18 11.58 52.56
C GLY A 484 66.50 12.30 52.82
N SER A 485 66.43 13.54 53.30
CA SER A 485 67.54 14.18 54.00
C SER A 485 67.12 14.39 55.45
N GLU A 486 67.71 13.57 56.31
CA GLU A 486 67.70 13.69 57.75
C GLU A 486 68.75 14.73 58.21
N ARG A 487 68.40 15.50 59.26
CA ARG A 487 69.26 16.24 60.22
C ARG A 487 69.92 17.53 59.68
N VAL A 488 69.99 18.63 60.42
CA VAL A 488 70.09 18.91 61.88
C VAL A 488 69.27 20.13 62.24
#